data_AF-A0A7S1EFE0-F1
#
_entry.id   AF-A0A7S1EFE0-F1
#
_cell.length_a   1.000
_cell.length_b   1.000
_cell.length_c   1.000
_cell.angle_alpha   90.00
_cell.angle_beta   90.00
_cell.angle_gamma   90.00
#
_symmetry.space_group_name_H-M   'P 1'
#
loop_
_entity.id
_entity.type
_entity.pdbx_description
1 polymer ?
#
loop_
_entity_poly.entity_id
_entity_poly.type
_entity_poly.pdbx_seq_one_letter_code
_entity_poly.pdbx_strand_id
1 'polypeptide(L)'
;EEVFEVCPARRPGHVSPVVAEKVLFCGVALRIMMSPKASEEDRPDGAKIEEFRMEMRRLASQAFHRASFETVINNLQEHVTKRLWRLVVLRACLPVHLQALKDYFLLGRGDLFQAFIDGTRGILSLQSGEAAEHDINEPFRRAALL
;
A
#
# COMPACT_ATOMS: atom_id res chain seq x y z
N GLU A 1 4.63 -11.10 8.88
CA GLU A 1 4.59 -9.62 8.89
C GLU A 1 4.11 -9.17 10.26
N GLU A 2 4.70 -8.12 10.82
CA GLU A 2 4.19 -7.52 12.07
C GLU A 2 2.96 -6.68 11.74
N VAL A 3 1.81 -7.03 12.30
CA VAL A 3 0.57 -6.26 12.15
C VAL A 3 0.56 -5.17 13.23
N PHE A 4 0.39 -3.91 12.83
CA PHE A 4 0.32 -2.78 13.76
C PHE A 4 -1.13 -2.36 13.96
N GLU A 5 -1.58 -2.33 15.22
CA GLU A 5 -2.95 -2.00 15.60
C GLU A 5 -3.00 -1.05 16.81
N VAL A 6 -4.05 -0.25 16.90
CA VAL A 6 -4.28 0.61 18.06
C VAL A 6 -4.76 -0.25 19.22
N CYS A 7 -4.00 -0.27 20.32
CA CYS A 7 -4.44 -0.94 21.56
C CYS A 7 -5.41 -0.03 22.35
N PRO A 8 -6.72 -0.34 22.44
CA PRO A 8 -7.70 0.56 23.07
C PRO A 8 -7.44 0.76 24.56
N ALA A 9 -6.95 -0.28 25.25
CA ALA A 9 -6.66 -0.26 26.69
C ALA A 9 -5.47 0.65 27.06
N ARG A 10 -4.57 0.92 26.11
CA ARG A 10 -3.38 1.79 26.33
C ARG A 10 -3.57 3.21 25.80
N ARG A 11 -4.71 3.49 25.16
CA ARG A 11 -5.03 4.82 24.65
C ARG A 11 -5.48 5.72 25.80
N PRO A 12 -4.90 6.93 25.97
CA PRO A 12 -5.40 7.89 26.93
C PRO A 12 -6.85 8.30 26.61
N GLY A 13 -7.72 8.39 27.63
CA GLY A 13 -9.16 8.65 27.44
C GLY A 13 -9.50 9.99 26.77
N HIS A 14 -8.59 10.97 26.83
CA HIS A 14 -8.72 12.27 26.18
C HIS A 14 -8.33 12.26 24.69
N VAL A 15 -7.74 11.17 24.19
CA VAL A 15 -7.41 10.98 22.77
C VAL A 15 -8.51 10.15 22.12
N SER A 16 -9.11 10.67 21.05
CA SER A 16 -10.13 9.93 20.33
C SER A 16 -9.56 8.71 19.60
N PRO A 17 -10.36 7.64 19.40
CA PRO A 17 -9.95 6.49 18.60
C PRO A 17 -9.47 6.91 17.21
N VAL A 18 -10.19 7.84 16.57
CA VAL A 18 -9.87 8.35 15.23
C VAL A 18 -8.48 8.97 15.18
N VAL A 19 -8.09 9.74 16.19
CA VAL A 19 -6.77 10.37 16.22
C VAL A 19 -5.66 9.34 16.46
N ALA A 20 -5.92 8.33 17.29
CA ALA A 20 -4.98 7.23 17.48
C ALA A 20 -4.74 6.45 16.17
N GLU A 21 -5.80 6.19 15.39
CA GLU A 21 -5.69 5.57 14.06
C GLU A 21 -4.88 6.44 13.09
N LYS A 22 -5.06 7.76 13.12
CA LYS A 22 -4.26 8.68 12.30
C LYS A 22 -2.77 8.62 12.63
N VAL A 23 -2.44 8.59 13.93
CA VAL A 23 -1.05 8.45 14.38
C VAL A 23 -0.46 7.10 13.94
N LEU A 24 -1.22 6.02 14.11
CA LEU A 24 -0.82 4.68 13.64
C LEU A 24 -0.54 4.67 12.14
N PHE A 25 -1.49 5.18 11.34
CA PHE A 25 -1.34 5.31 9.89
C PHE A 25 -0.07 6.08 9.53
N CYS A 26 0.18 7.24 10.15
CA CYS A 26 1.38 8.02 9.89
C CYS A 26 2.65 7.24 10.20
N GLY A 27 2.70 6.52 11.32
CA GLY A 27 3.85 5.71 11.71
C GLY A 27 4.13 4.57 10.72
N VAL A 28 3.10 3.84 10.30
CA VAL A 28 3.22 2.75 9.32
C VAL A 28 3.67 3.30 7.96
N ALA A 29 3.06 4.38 7.49
CA ALA A 29 3.43 5.01 6.23
C ALA A 29 4.89 5.52 6.24
N LEU A 30 5.31 6.17 7.34
CA LEU A 30 6.69 6.62 7.52
C LEU A 30 7.67 5.43 7.52
N ARG A 31 7.33 4.32 8.17
CA ARG A 31 8.17 3.10 8.14
C ARG A 31 8.36 2.56 6.72
N ILE A 32 7.30 2.57 5.89
CA ILE A 32 7.38 2.16 4.48
C ILE A 32 8.30 3.12 3.71
N MET A 33 8.11 4.43 3.86
CA MET A 33 8.90 5.45 3.16
C MET A 33 10.37 5.53 3.62
N MET A 34 10.67 5.12 4.86
CA MET A 34 12.03 5.08 5.41
C MET A 34 12.67 3.70 5.30
N SER A 35 12.01 2.74 4.65
CA SER A 35 12.57 1.41 4.38
C SER A 35 13.85 1.53 3.53
N PRO A 36 14.86 0.67 3.72
CA PRO A 36 16.05 0.64 2.88
C PRO A 36 15.74 0.35 1.40
N LYS A 37 14.54 -0.17 1.08
CA LYS A 37 14.07 -0.41 -0.28
C LYS A 37 13.44 0.84 -0.94
N ALA A 38 13.06 1.84 -0.15
CA ALA A 38 12.53 3.10 -0.66
C ALA A 38 13.67 4.01 -1.11
N SER A 39 13.49 4.79 -2.17
CA SER A 39 14.55 5.74 -2.57
C SER A 39 14.45 7.02 -1.75
N GLU A 40 15.57 7.74 -1.64
CA GLU A 40 15.69 8.98 -0.87
C GLU A 40 14.66 10.05 -1.26
N GLU A 41 14.25 10.10 -2.54
CA GLU A 41 13.27 11.08 -3.04
C GLU A 41 11.86 10.90 -2.46
N ASP A 42 11.55 9.68 -2.00
CA ASP A 42 10.27 9.35 -1.36
C ASP A 42 10.24 9.68 0.12
N ARG A 43 11.41 9.94 0.71
CA ARG A 43 11.48 10.24 2.13
C ARG A 43 10.76 11.55 2.42
N PRO A 44 10.18 11.69 3.62
CA PRO A 44 9.54 12.94 4.00
C PRO A 44 10.57 14.06 4.04
N ASP A 45 10.11 15.27 3.74
CA ASP A 45 10.97 16.45 3.72
C ASP A 45 11.53 16.75 5.11
N GLY A 46 12.86 16.76 5.24
CA GLY A 46 13.55 17.02 6.51
C GLY A 46 13.15 18.36 7.15
N ALA A 47 12.91 19.40 6.35
CA ALA A 47 12.44 20.68 6.86
C ALA A 47 11.03 20.56 7.47
N LYS A 48 10.15 19.79 6.83
CA LYS A 48 8.79 19.55 7.33
C LYS A 48 8.78 18.66 8.56
N ILE A 49 9.68 17.67 8.63
CA ILE A 49 9.87 16.85 9.84
C ILE A 49 10.26 17.73 11.03
N GLU A 50 11.22 18.64 10.84
CA GLU A 50 11.67 19.52 11.92
C GLU A 50 10.58 20.53 12.32
N GLU A 51 9.78 21.04 11.37
CA GLU A 51 8.60 21.85 11.66
C GLU A 51 7.61 21.11 12.58
N PHE A 52 7.23 19.87 12.23
CA PHE A 52 6.34 19.05 13.06
C PHE A 52 6.96 18.75 14.43
N ARG A 53 8.28 18.51 14.48
CA ARG A 53 8.99 18.29 15.74
C ARG A 53 8.92 19.51 16.66
N MET A 54 9.12 20.71 16.12
CA MET A 54 9.01 21.96 16.88
C MET A 54 7.59 22.17 17.37
N GLU A 55 6.59 21.92 16.52
CA GLU A 55 5.18 22.09 16.90
C GLU A 55 4.75 21.10 18.00
N MET A 56 5.18 19.83 17.90
CA MET A 56 4.95 18.82 18.93
C MET A 56 5.64 19.19 20.26
N ARG A 57 6.87 19.72 20.22
CA ARG A 57 7.55 20.24 21.41
C ARG A 57 6.81 21.41 22.05
N ARG A 58 6.28 22.32 21.23
CA ARG A 58 5.46 23.45 21.69
C ARG A 58 4.17 22.98 22.36
N LEU A 59 3.51 21.96 21.83
CA LEU A 59 2.34 21.37 22.48
C LEU A 59 2.71 20.67 23.80
N ALA A 60 3.87 20.02 23.86
CA ALA A 60 4.33 19.34 25.06
C ALA A 60 4.73 20.30 26.21
N SER A 61 5.09 21.55 25.91
CA SER A 61 5.44 22.55 26.93
C SER A 61 4.23 23.29 27.53
N GLN A 62 3.03 23.02 27.05
CA GLN A 62 1.79 23.67 27.47
C GLN A 62 0.81 22.64 28.08
N ALA A 63 -0.25 23.13 28.75
CA ALA A 63 -1.34 22.27 29.16
C ALA A 63 -2.00 21.62 27.93
N PHE A 64 -2.33 20.32 28.03
CA PHE A 64 -2.84 19.57 26.89
C PHE A 64 -4.16 20.16 26.37
N HIS A 65 -4.16 20.58 25.10
CA HIS A 65 -5.33 21.06 24.40
C HIS A 65 -5.66 20.12 23.24
N ARG A 66 -6.77 19.39 23.37
CA ARG A 66 -7.17 18.35 22.42
C ARG A 66 -7.25 18.87 20.99
N ALA A 67 -7.94 19.98 20.75
CA ALA A 67 -8.12 20.52 19.41
C ALA A 67 -6.79 20.86 18.73
N SER A 68 -5.86 21.50 19.46
CA SER A 68 -4.54 21.84 18.93
C SER A 68 -3.73 20.59 18.59
N PHE A 69 -3.76 19.56 19.44
CA PHE A 69 -3.12 18.28 19.14
C PHE A 69 -3.71 17.63 17.89
N GLU A 70 -5.04 17.57 17.78
CA GLU A 70 -5.71 16.99 16.61
C GLU A 70 -5.36 17.74 15.31
N THR A 71 -5.27 19.07 15.35
CA THR A 71 -4.82 19.87 14.19
C THR A 71 -3.42 19.48 13.73
N VAL A 72 -2.45 19.35 14.64
CA VAL A 72 -1.08 18.97 14.28
C VAL A 72 -1.04 17.56 13.67
N ILE A 73 -1.77 16.62 14.26
CA ILE A 73 -1.86 15.25 13.71
C ILE A 73 -2.53 15.23 12.34
N ASN A 74 -3.56 16.05 12.11
CA ASN A 74 -4.21 16.15 10.79
C ASN A 74 -3.24 16.69 9.74
N ASN A 75 -2.48 17.74 10.07
CA ASN A 75 -1.48 18.31 9.17
C ASN A 75 -0.38 17.30 8.84
N LEU A 76 0.07 16.52 9.84
CA LEU A 76 1.04 15.44 9.64
C LEU A 76 0.47 14.37 8.72
N GLN A 77 -0.76 13.91 8.98
CA GLN A 77 -1.44 12.92 8.15
C GLN A 77 -1.56 13.39 6.71
N GLU A 78 -1.95 14.63 6.47
CA GLU A 78 -2.07 15.19 5.12
C GLU A 78 -0.72 15.18 4.40
N HIS A 79 0.36 15.60 5.06
CA HIS A 79 1.70 15.58 4.49
C HIS A 79 2.15 14.16 4.13
N VAL A 80 2.01 13.23 5.09
CA VAL A 80 2.37 11.82 4.91
C VAL A 80 1.56 11.16 3.81
N THR A 81 0.25 11.43 3.75
CA THR A 81 -0.65 10.87 2.73
C THR A 81 -0.26 11.34 1.33
N LYS A 82 0.04 12.63 1.15
CA LYS A 82 0.50 13.17 -0.15
C LYS A 82 1.80 12.51 -0.62
N ARG A 83 2.74 12.27 0.31
CA ARG A 83 4.01 11.61 0.00
C ARG A 83 3.80 10.13 -0.35
N LEU A 84 3.03 9.42 0.47
CA LEU A 84 2.71 8.01 0.23
C LEU A 84 1.96 7.83 -1.11
N TRP A 85 1.04 8.73 -1.44
CA TRP A 85 0.34 8.70 -2.73
C TRP A 85 1.32 8.80 -3.91
N ARG A 86 2.30 9.71 -3.84
CA ARG A 86 3.31 9.85 -4.90
C ARG A 86 4.14 8.57 -5.04
N LEU A 87 4.58 7.99 -3.92
CA LEU A 87 5.32 6.73 -3.91
C LEU A 87 4.50 5.62 -4.59
N VAL A 88 3.25 5.43 -4.15
CA VAL A 88 2.41 4.31 -4.62
C VAL A 88 1.94 4.48 -6.06
N VAL A 89 1.51 5.69 -6.42
CA VAL A 89 0.88 5.93 -7.73
C VAL A 89 1.90 6.22 -8.81
N LEU A 90 2.87 7.09 -8.54
CA LEU A 90 3.80 7.56 -9.57
C LEU A 90 5.00 6.62 -9.74
N ARG A 91 5.50 6.08 -8.62
CA ARG A 91 6.72 5.26 -8.67
C ARG A 91 6.48 3.77 -8.68
N ALA A 92 5.59 3.30 -7.80
CA ALA A 92 5.21 1.90 -7.79
C ALA A 92 4.21 1.57 -8.90
N CYS A 93 3.82 2.54 -9.74
CA CYS A 93 2.93 2.36 -10.88
C CYS A 93 1.67 1.56 -10.53
N LEU A 94 1.09 1.77 -9.34
CA LEU A 94 -0.08 1.02 -8.86
C LEU A 94 -1.20 0.93 -9.92
N PRO A 95 -1.55 1.99 -10.68
CA PRO A 95 -2.57 1.88 -11.73
C PRO A 95 -2.27 0.80 -12.78
N VAL A 96 -1.00 0.61 -13.15
CA VAL A 96 -0.58 -0.43 -14.10
C VAL A 96 -0.75 -1.82 -13.48
N HIS A 97 -0.40 -1.99 -12.21
CA HIS A 97 -0.62 -3.25 -11.51
C HIS A 97 -2.10 -3.57 -11.31
N LEU A 98 -2.93 -2.57 -11.00
CA LEU A 98 -4.39 -2.74 -10.90
C LEU A 98 -5.00 -3.12 -12.25
N GLN A 99 -4.52 -2.50 -13.33
CA GLN A 99 -4.92 -2.87 -14.69
C GLN A 99 -4.52 -4.31 -15.00
N ALA A 100 -3.30 -4.73 -14.66
CA ALA A 100 -2.88 -6.13 -14.79
C ALA A 100 -3.74 -7.09 -13.96
N LEU A 101 -4.09 -6.73 -12.72
CA LEU A 101 -4.98 -7.54 -11.89
C LEU A 101 -6.36 -7.71 -12.55
N LYS A 102 -6.93 -6.64 -13.08
CA LYS A 102 -8.19 -6.73 -13.86
C LYS A 102 -8.01 -7.62 -15.10
N ASP A 103 -6.92 -7.43 -15.83
CA ASP A 103 -6.66 -8.13 -17.08
C ASP A 103 -6.54 -9.64 -16.89
N TYR A 104 -5.87 -10.09 -15.83
CA TYR A 104 -5.62 -11.51 -15.58
C TYR A 104 -6.64 -12.16 -14.62
N PHE A 105 -7.02 -11.51 -13.51
CA PHE A 105 -7.94 -12.11 -12.54
C PHE A 105 -9.41 -11.90 -12.90
N LEU A 106 -9.75 -10.82 -13.61
CA LEU A 106 -11.12 -10.53 -14.04
C LEU A 106 -11.34 -10.81 -15.53
N LEU A 107 -10.41 -11.56 -16.15
CA LEU A 107 -10.47 -11.95 -17.57
C LEU A 107 -10.62 -10.75 -18.52
N GLY A 108 -10.06 -9.59 -18.16
CA GLY A 108 -10.13 -8.37 -18.97
C GLY A 108 -9.51 -8.51 -20.35
N ARG A 109 -8.55 -9.45 -20.53
CA ARG A 109 -7.98 -9.84 -21.82
C ARG A 109 -8.68 -11.06 -22.41
N GLY A 110 -9.90 -10.86 -22.91
CA GLY A 110 -10.73 -11.96 -23.42
C GLY A 110 -10.10 -12.75 -24.57
N ASP A 111 -9.34 -12.07 -25.44
CA ASP A 111 -8.56 -12.64 -26.54
C ASP A 111 -7.50 -13.64 -26.04
N LEU A 112 -6.71 -13.24 -25.03
CA LEU A 112 -5.73 -14.08 -24.35
C LEU A 112 -6.41 -15.31 -23.78
N PHE A 113 -7.48 -15.14 -22.99
CA PHE A 113 -8.14 -16.27 -22.34
C PHE A 113 -8.84 -17.19 -23.32
N GLN A 114 -9.41 -16.66 -24.41
CA GLN A 114 -9.99 -17.49 -25.46
C GLN A 114 -8.91 -18.34 -26.15
N ALA A 115 -7.79 -17.73 -26.56
CA ALA A 115 -6.68 -18.45 -27.17
C ALA A 115 -6.04 -19.48 -26.21
N PHE A 116 -5.94 -19.12 -24.93
CA PHE A 116 -5.45 -20.01 -23.88
C PHE A 116 -6.36 -21.23 -23.69
N ILE A 117 -7.68 -21.02 -23.55
CA ILE A 117 -8.65 -22.11 -23.39
C ILE A 117 -8.61 -23.02 -24.61
N ASP A 118 -8.65 -22.47 -25.82
CA ASP A 118 -8.62 -23.27 -27.05
C ASP A 118 -7.29 -24.05 -27.19
N GLY A 119 -6.17 -23.44 -26.81
CA GLY A 119 -4.85 -24.08 -26.81
C GLY A 119 -4.64 -25.14 -25.72
N THR A 120 -5.46 -25.14 -24.66
CA THR A 120 -5.30 -26.05 -23.51
C THR A 120 -6.40 -27.10 -23.37
N ARG A 121 -7.47 -27.10 -24.19
CA ARG A 121 -8.56 -28.09 -24.14
C ARG A 121 -8.08 -29.55 -24.08
N GLY A 122 -7.06 -29.90 -24.85
CA GLY A 122 -6.50 -31.25 -24.87
C GLY A 122 -5.73 -31.61 -23.59
N ILE A 123 -5.10 -30.63 -22.94
CA ILE A 123 -4.30 -30.81 -21.73
C ILE A 123 -5.21 -30.84 -20.50
N LEU A 124 -6.15 -29.88 -20.41
CA LEU A 124 -7.08 -29.74 -19.28
C LEU A 124 -8.14 -30.84 -19.21
N SER A 125 -8.32 -31.63 -20.27
CA SER A 125 -9.23 -32.78 -20.27
C SER A 125 -8.59 -34.07 -19.72
N LEU A 126 -7.28 -34.08 -19.51
CA LEU A 126 -6.54 -35.18 -18.89
C LEU A 126 -6.55 -35.04 -17.36
N GLN A 127 -6.35 -36.15 -16.64
CA GLN A 127 -6.12 -36.07 -15.20
C GLN A 127 -4.82 -35.31 -14.90
N SER A 128 -4.86 -34.39 -13.94
CA SER A 128 -3.70 -33.58 -13.56
C SER A 128 -2.57 -34.46 -13.01
N GLY A 129 -1.42 -34.47 -13.68
CA GLY A 129 -0.17 -35.08 -13.20
C GLY A 129 0.84 -34.04 -12.73
N GLU A 130 2.03 -34.48 -12.32
CA GLU A 130 3.10 -33.61 -11.78
C GLU A 130 3.60 -32.55 -12.78
N ALA A 131 3.46 -32.80 -14.10
CA ALA A 131 3.88 -31.87 -15.15
C ALA A 131 2.80 -30.85 -15.57
N ALA A 132 1.57 -30.93 -15.02
CA ALA A 132 0.43 -30.16 -15.50
C ALA A 132 0.66 -28.63 -15.43
N GLU A 133 1.33 -28.13 -14.39
CA GLU A 133 1.65 -26.70 -14.29
C GLU A 133 2.60 -26.23 -15.39
N HIS A 134 3.61 -27.05 -15.73
CA HIS A 134 4.54 -26.74 -16.81
C HIS A 134 3.83 -26.73 -18.17
N ASP A 135 3.02 -27.76 -18.42
CA ASP A 135 2.29 -27.96 -19.67
C ASP A 135 1.23 -26.88 -19.91
N ILE A 136 0.68 -26.27 -18.86
CA ILE A 136 -0.30 -25.18 -18.94
C ILE A 136 0.38 -23.81 -19.09
N ASN A 137 1.55 -23.60 -18.46
CA ASN A 137 2.26 -22.33 -18.51
C ASN A 137 2.76 -21.98 -19.93
N GLU A 138 3.10 -22.98 -20.74
CA GLU A 138 3.57 -22.75 -22.11
C GLU A 138 2.47 -22.20 -23.05
N PRO A 139 1.28 -22.82 -23.16
CA PRO A 139 0.12 -22.25 -23.85
C PRO A 139 -0.27 -20.86 -23.33
N PHE A 140 -0.21 -20.64 -22.00
CA PHE A 140 -0.53 -19.34 -21.41
C PHE A 140 0.45 -18.25 -21.87
N ARG A 141 1.77 -18.54 -21.85
CA ARG A 141 2.79 -17.61 -22.37
C ARG A 141 2.59 -17.31 -23.85
N ARG A 142 2.24 -18.32 -24.66
CA ARG A 142 1.94 -18.11 -26.09
C ARG A 142 0.71 -17.22 -26.30
N ALA A 143 -0.36 -17.45 -25.53
CA ALA A 143 -1.57 -16.65 -25.60
C ALA A 143 -1.34 -15.19 -25.16
N ALA A 144 -0.41 -14.96 -24.23
CA ALA A 144 -0.07 -13.62 -23.76
C ALA A 144 0.65 -12.72 -24.79
N LEU A 145 1.19 -13.32 -25.86
CA LEU A 145 1.88 -12.61 -26.96
C LEU A 145 0.92 -12.08 -28.05
N LEU A 146 -0.36 -12.48 -28.02
CA LEU A 146 -1.42 -11.91 -28.84
C LEU A 146 -1.74 -10.49 -28.36
#